data_AF-A0A2P6RF53-F1
#
_entry.id   AF-A0A2P6RF53-F1
#
_cell.length_a   1.000
_cell.length_b   1.000
_cell.length_c   1.000
_cell.angle_alpha   90.00
_cell.angle_beta   90.00
_cell.angle_gamma   90.00
#
_symmetry.space_group_name_H-M   'P 1'
#
loop_
_entity.id
_entity.type
_entity.pdbx_description
1 polymer ?
#
loop_
_entity_poly.entity_id
_entity_poly.type
_entity_poly.pdbx_seq_one_letter_code
_entity_poly.pdbx_strand_id
1 'polypeptide(L)'
;MAAEETGKCSEAYPMKGVIDAAKELLNKAIAEKLDMETFSSVSSFHIADLGCSVGPNTFFTVENKLEVVLFKYQSRGLNCQIPEFQVFFNDHTSNDFNMLFNSLPQNRQYYAVGAPSSFYGRILPDASIHLFHSSFSLHWLSRVPKNVTDSNSPAWKKRTNTLLRLHR
;
A
#
# COMPACT_ATOMS: atom_id res chain seq x y z
N MET A 1 -36.90 13.78 -9.95
CA MET A 1 -37.09 12.40 -9.43
C MET A 1 -35.75 11.72 -9.39
N ALA A 2 -35.54 10.95 -8.33
CA ALA A 2 -34.27 10.56 -7.72
C ALA A 2 -33.20 9.97 -8.64
N ALA A 3 -31.96 10.29 -8.29
CA ALA A 3 -30.76 9.53 -8.59
C ALA A 3 -30.74 8.23 -7.74
N GLU A 4 -30.14 7.18 -8.26
CA GLU A 4 -29.71 6.03 -7.44
C GLU A 4 -28.33 5.55 -7.93
N GLU A 5 -27.32 5.87 -7.14
CA GLU A 5 -26.01 5.25 -7.16
C GLU A 5 -26.13 3.83 -6.58
N THR A 6 -25.50 2.84 -7.21
CA THR A 6 -25.20 1.57 -6.55
C THR A 6 -23.76 1.18 -6.80
N GLY A 7 -22.91 1.53 -5.83
CA GLY A 7 -21.66 0.83 -5.57
C GLY A 7 -21.96 -0.59 -5.08
N LYS A 8 -21.09 -1.54 -5.46
CA LYS A 8 -20.97 -2.81 -4.74
C LYS A 8 -19.54 -3.33 -4.79
N CYS A 9 -18.89 -3.23 -3.63
CA CYS A 9 -17.84 -4.14 -3.18
C CYS A 9 -18.38 -5.57 -3.20
N SER A 10 -18.01 -6.40 -4.18
CA SER A 10 -18.24 -7.85 -4.08
C SER A 10 -17.45 -8.66 -5.11
N GLU A 11 -16.12 -8.61 -5.10
CA GLU A 11 -15.29 -9.68 -5.65
C GLU A 11 -14.03 -9.89 -4.80
N ALA A 12 -14.24 -10.37 -3.56
CA ALA A 12 -13.18 -11.00 -2.79
C ALA A 12 -13.02 -12.45 -3.29
N TYR A 13 -12.31 -12.63 -4.41
CA TYR A 13 -11.68 -13.92 -4.78
C TYR A 13 -10.82 -14.43 -3.61
N PRO A 14 -10.45 -15.73 -3.49
CA PRO A 14 -9.92 -16.32 -2.25
C PRO A 14 -8.53 -15.76 -1.89
N MET A 15 -8.51 -14.53 -1.38
CA MET A 15 -7.34 -13.74 -1.07
C MET A 15 -6.68 -14.21 0.21
N LYS A 16 -7.37 -15.00 1.05
CA LYS A 16 -6.82 -15.45 2.33
C LYS A 16 -5.55 -16.30 2.16
N GLY A 17 -5.55 -17.28 1.25
CA GLY A 17 -4.37 -18.11 0.98
C GLY A 17 -3.20 -17.34 0.36
N VAL A 18 -3.49 -16.39 -0.55
CA VAL A 18 -2.48 -15.51 -1.16
C VAL A 18 -1.91 -14.54 -0.12
N ILE A 19 -2.76 -13.98 0.74
CA ILE A 19 -2.39 -13.09 1.83
C ILE A 19 -1.54 -13.83 2.86
N ASP A 20 -1.90 -15.06 3.24
CA ASP A 20 -1.17 -15.82 4.26
C ASP A 20 0.20 -16.28 3.74
N ALA A 21 0.30 -16.73 2.48
CA ALA A 21 1.60 -17.00 1.85
C ALA A 21 2.46 -15.73 1.70
N ALA A 22 1.83 -14.60 1.32
CA ALA A 22 2.52 -13.31 1.23
C ALA A 22 3.01 -12.83 2.60
N LYS A 23 2.26 -13.09 3.69
CA LYS A 23 2.68 -12.80 5.07
C LYS A 23 3.92 -13.60 5.44
N GLU A 24 3.98 -14.90 5.15
CA GLU A 24 5.16 -15.70 5.47
C GLU A 24 6.40 -15.21 4.72
N LEU A 25 6.27 -14.92 3.42
CA LEU A 25 7.36 -14.37 2.61
C LEU A 25 7.82 -13.01 3.14
N LEU A 26 6.89 -12.16 3.54
CA LEU A 26 7.17 -10.84 4.11
C LEU A 26 7.88 -10.95 5.46
N ASN A 27 7.41 -11.84 6.34
CA ASN A 27 8.03 -12.09 7.64
C ASN A 27 9.47 -12.55 7.47
N LYS A 28 9.69 -13.48 6.53
CA LYS A 28 11.03 -13.95 6.19
C LYS A 28 11.90 -12.82 5.62
N ALA A 29 11.37 -12.01 4.70
CA ALA A 29 12.10 -10.89 4.12
C ALA A 29 12.49 -9.85 5.19
N ILE A 30 11.57 -9.48 6.10
CA ILE A 30 11.88 -8.56 7.21
C ILE A 30 12.91 -9.19 8.15
N ALA A 31 12.76 -10.48 8.49
CA ALA A 31 13.69 -11.19 9.35
C ALA A 31 15.11 -11.26 8.77
N GLU A 32 15.26 -11.46 7.46
CA GLU A 32 16.56 -11.60 6.80
C GLU A 32 17.18 -10.26 6.38
N LYS A 33 16.37 -9.28 5.95
CA LYS A 33 16.86 -8.06 5.29
C LYS A 33 16.86 -6.82 6.18
N LEU A 34 16.10 -6.81 7.27
CA LEU A 34 16.11 -5.68 8.20
C LEU A 34 17.36 -5.74 9.08
N ASP A 35 18.36 -4.91 8.80
CA ASP A 35 19.61 -4.86 9.56
C ASP A 35 19.43 -4.14 10.91
N MET A 36 19.29 -4.93 11.98
CA MET A 36 19.03 -4.37 13.31
C MET A 36 20.18 -3.52 13.85
N GLU A 37 21.41 -3.66 13.34
CA GLU A 37 22.49 -2.75 13.77
C GLU A 37 22.18 -1.33 13.33
N THR A 38 21.82 -1.15 12.05
CA THR A 38 21.40 0.14 11.50
C THR A 38 20.10 0.66 12.11
N PHE A 39 19.13 -0.23 12.38
CA PHE A 39 17.80 0.19 12.86
C PHE A 39 17.71 0.38 14.38
N SER A 40 18.62 -0.20 15.18
CA SER A 40 18.62 -0.04 16.65
C SER A 40 18.81 1.42 17.12
N SER A 41 19.38 2.27 16.27
CA SER A 41 19.62 3.68 16.55
C SER A 41 18.59 4.63 15.92
N VAL A 42 17.60 4.14 15.15
CA VAL A 42 16.62 5.03 14.54
C VAL A 42 15.59 5.49 15.57
N SER A 43 15.25 6.78 15.55
CA SER A 43 14.18 7.32 16.41
C SER A 43 12.79 7.03 15.86
N SER A 44 12.67 6.91 14.53
CA SER A 44 11.41 6.64 13.86
C SER A 44 11.57 5.61 12.75
N PHE A 45 10.56 4.75 12.59
CA PHE A 45 10.46 3.75 11.54
C PHE A 45 9.30 4.11 10.63
N HIS A 46 9.56 4.14 9.32
CA HIS A 46 8.67 4.75 8.34
C HIS A 46 8.27 3.70 7.30
N ILE A 47 6.96 3.52 7.15
CA ILE A 47 6.36 2.59 6.20
C ILE A 47 5.55 3.39 5.19
N ALA A 48 5.63 3.05 3.91
CA ALA A 48 4.76 3.61 2.89
C ALA A 48 3.92 2.52 2.24
N ASP A 49 2.59 2.68 2.24
CA ASP A 49 1.65 1.82 1.52
C ASP A 49 1.21 2.50 0.23
N LEU A 50 1.65 1.96 -0.91
CA LEU A 50 1.44 2.51 -2.25
C LEU A 50 0.19 1.89 -2.89
N GLY A 51 -0.83 2.71 -3.12
CA GLY A 51 -2.16 2.28 -3.56
C GLY A 51 -3.01 1.78 -2.39
N CYS A 52 -3.14 2.57 -1.34
CA CYS A 52 -3.82 2.20 -0.10
C CYS A 52 -5.35 2.09 -0.21
N SER A 53 -5.97 2.68 -1.24
CA SER A 53 -7.41 2.85 -1.38
C SER A 53 -7.99 3.50 -0.11
N VAL A 54 -9.19 3.11 0.30
CA VAL A 54 -9.92 3.65 1.46
C VAL A 54 -10.00 2.71 2.68
N GLY A 55 -9.33 1.55 2.61
CA GLY A 55 -9.41 0.49 3.65
C GLY A 55 -10.50 -0.57 3.42
N PRO A 56 -10.65 -1.54 4.34
CA PRO A 56 -9.83 -1.77 5.55
C PRO A 56 -8.53 -2.54 5.28
N ASN A 57 -8.35 -3.06 4.06
CA ASN A 57 -7.22 -3.94 3.72
C ASN A 57 -5.85 -3.31 4.01
N THR A 58 -5.69 -2.01 3.74
CA THR A 58 -4.46 -1.26 4.03
C THR A 58 -4.11 -1.31 5.51
N PHE A 59 -5.10 -1.16 6.41
CA PHE A 59 -4.87 -1.16 7.87
C PHE A 59 -4.37 -2.51 8.36
N PHE A 60 -5.04 -3.61 8.00
CA PHE A 60 -4.57 -4.96 8.34
C PHE A 60 -3.16 -5.21 7.80
N THR A 61 -2.88 -4.70 6.61
CA THR A 61 -1.61 -4.93 5.93
C THR A 61 -0.47 -4.12 6.56
N VAL A 62 -0.76 -2.95 7.11
CA VAL A 62 0.16 -2.11 7.89
C VAL A 62 0.38 -2.71 9.27
N GLU A 63 -0.69 -3.10 9.97
CA GLU A 63 -0.60 -3.69 11.31
C GLU A 63 0.22 -4.98 11.33
N ASN A 64 -0.03 -5.90 10.39
CA ASN A 64 0.78 -7.12 10.26
C ASN A 64 2.28 -6.81 10.08
N LYS A 65 2.64 -5.73 9.35
CA LYS A 65 4.05 -5.34 9.19
C LYS A 65 4.65 -4.79 10.46
N LEU A 66 3.90 -3.93 11.15
CA LEU A 66 4.32 -3.35 12.42
C LEU A 66 4.55 -4.43 13.46
N GLU A 67 3.66 -5.42 13.55
CA GLU A 67 3.81 -6.57 14.45
C GLU A 67 5.12 -7.33 14.19
N VAL A 68 5.45 -7.55 12.92
CA VAL A 68 6.67 -8.28 12.54
C VAL A 68 7.93 -7.49 12.87
N VAL A 69 7.92 -6.18 12.60
CA VAL A 69 9.04 -5.30 12.97
C VAL A 69 9.19 -5.25 14.48
N LEU A 70 8.08 -5.04 15.21
CA LEU A 70 8.05 -5.02 16.67
C LEU A 70 8.58 -6.32 17.28
N PHE A 71 8.10 -7.46 16.80
CA PHE A 71 8.58 -8.78 17.23
C PHE A 71 10.09 -8.94 17.00
N LYS A 72 10.62 -8.38 15.92
CA LYS A 72 12.06 -8.40 15.64
C LYS A 72 12.89 -7.57 16.63
N TYR A 73 12.40 -6.41 17.08
CA TYR A 73 13.03 -5.66 18.19
C TYR A 73 12.99 -6.44 19.49
N GLN A 74 11.83 -6.99 19.84
CA GLN A 74 11.61 -7.72 21.10
C GLN A 74 12.46 -8.99 21.18
N SER A 75 12.51 -9.78 20.11
CA SER A 75 13.30 -11.02 20.03
C SER A 75 14.82 -10.79 20.13
N ARG A 76 15.29 -9.57 19.86
CA ARG A 76 16.69 -9.15 20.05
C ARG A 76 16.95 -8.51 21.42
N GLY A 77 15.93 -8.43 22.28
CA GLY A 77 16.03 -7.77 23.59
C GLY A 77 16.05 -6.25 23.53
N LEU A 78 15.73 -5.64 22.38
CA LEU A 78 15.86 -4.19 22.14
C LEU A 78 14.57 -3.42 22.48
N ASN A 79 13.87 -3.81 23.54
CA ASN A 79 12.58 -3.22 23.93
C ASN A 79 12.66 -1.71 24.19
N CYS A 80 13.76 -1.23 24.78
CA CYS A 80 13.96 0.18 25.07
C CYS A 80 14.32 1.02 23.82
N GLN A 81 14.51 0.37 22.67
CA GLN A 81 14.92 0.99 21.40
C GLN A 81 13.84 0.86 20.33
N ILE A 82 12.61 0.47 20.71
CA ILE A 82 11.50 0.41 19.76
C ILE A 82 11.23 1.83 19.26
N PRO A 83 11.34 2.09 17.94
CA PRO A 83 11.16 3.42 17.38
C PRO A 83 9.68 3.80 17.33
N GLU A 84 9.43 5.10 17.17
CA GLU A 84 8.09 5.55 16.81
C GLU A 84 7.75 5.13 15.37
N PHE A 85 6.55 4.62 15.15
CA PHE A 85 6.13 4.19 13.82
C PHE A 85 5.34 5.29 13.11
N GLN A 86 5.71 5.59 11.86
CA GLN A 86 4.96 6.47 10.97
C GLN A 86 4.61 5.75 9.67
N VAL A 87 3.37 5.89 9.24
CA VAL A 87 2.82 5.22 8.06
C VAL A 87 2.30 6.26 7.07
N PHE A 88 2.84 6.23 5.86
CA PHE A 88 2.42 7.04 4.73
C PHE A 88 1.45 6.22 3.88
N PHE A 89 0.19 6.62 3.86
CA PHE A 89 -0.84 6.09 2.99
C PHE A 89 -0.81 6.87 1.68
N ASN A 90 -0.32 6.24 0.62
CA ASN A 90 -0.28 6.84 -0.70
C ASN A 90 -1.37 6.23 -1.59
N ASP A 91 -2.06 7.11 -2.31
CA ASP A 91 -2.90 6.76 -3.44
C ASP A 91 -3.02 7.97 -4.37
N HIS A 92 -3.72 7.81 -5.48
CA HIS A 92 -4.02 8.88 -6.41
C HIS A 92 -4.76 10.03 -5.72
N THR A 93 -4.62 11.24 -6.25
CA THR A 93 -5.29 12.44 -5.69
C THR A 93 -6.82 12.37 -5.74
N SER A 94 -7.38 11.44 -6.52
CA SER A 94 -8.82 11.14 -6.60
C SER A 94 -9.32 10.20 -5.50
N ASN A 95 -8.42 9.56 -4.74
CA ASN A 95 -8.81 8.65 -3.68
C ASN A 95 -9.53 9.41 -2.55
N ASP A 96 -10.48 8.75 -1.90
CA ASP A 96 -11.21 9.31 -0.77
C ASP A 96 -10.41 9.17 0.54
N PHE A 97 -9.45 10.08 0.74
CA PHE A 97 -8.66 10.14 1.96
C PHE A 97 -9.51 10.49 3.20
N ASN A 98 -10.66 11.13 3.04
CA ASN A 98 -11.55 11.40 4.17
C ASN A 98 -12.12 10.08 4.70
N MET A 99 -12.60 9.21 3.81
CA MET A 99 -13.07 7.88 4.18
C MET A 99 -11.94 7.05 4.81
N LEU A 100 -10.72 7.09 4.24
CA LEU A 100 -9.56 6.42 4.82
C LEU A 100 -9.30 6.88 6.26
N PHE A 101 -9.21 8.19 6.50
CA PHE A 101 -8.90 8.72 7.83
C PHE A 101 -10.03 8.54 8.84
N ASN A 102 -11.28 8.61 8.40
CA ASN A 102 -12.44 8.28 9.25
C ASN A 102 -12.48 6.80 9.64
N SER A 103 -11.85 5.94 8.85
CA SER A 103 -11.81 4.49 9.07
C SER A 103 -10.54 4.00 9.78
N LEU A 104 -9.64 4.91 10.17
CA LEU A 104 -8.40 4.54 10.85
C LEU A 104 -8.68 3.83 12.18
N PRO A 105 -7.95 2.74 12.50
CA PRO A 105 -8.08 2.09 13.80
C PRO A 105 -7.75 3.06 14.95
N GLN A 106 -8.60 3.09 15.97
CA GLN A 106 -8.42 3.97 17.14
C GLN A 106 -7.19 3.56 17.98
N ASN A 107 -6.95 2.26 18.13
CA ASN A 107 -5.87 1.70 18.96
C ASN A 107 -4.55 1.49 18.21
N ARG A 108 -4.38 2.13 17.04
CA ARG A 108 -3.18 1.99 16.22
C ARG A 108 -1.93 2.46 16.97
N GLN A 109 -0.82 1.76 16.78
CA GLN A 109 0.48 2.08 17.38
C GLN A 109 1.40 2.82 16.38
N TYR A 110 0.81 3.69 15.55
CA TYR A 110 1.54 4.44 14.53
C TYR A 110 0.88 5.79 14.21
N TYR A 111 1.69 6.75 13.80
CA TYR A 111 1.26 8.01 13.20
C TYR A 111 0.86 7.78 11.75
N ALA A 112 -0.28 8.32 11.32
CA ALA A 112 -0.79 8.16 9.97
C ALA A 112 -0.64 9.46 9.17
N VAL A 113 -0.13 9.37 7.95
CA VAL A 113 0.06 10.49 7.02
C VAL A 113 -0.53 10.12 5.67
N GLY A 114 -1.26 11.04 5.04
CA GLY A 114 -1.72 10.89 3.65
C GLY A 114 -0.70 11.47 2.69
N ALA A 115 -0.43 10.76 1.60
CA ALA A 115 0.46 11.19 0.54
C ALA A 115 -0.26 11.12 -0.83
N PRO A 116 -1.14 12.08 -1.15
CA PRO A 116 -1.93 12.07 -2.39
C PRO A 116 -1.04 12.36 -3.61
N SER A 117 -0.69 11.33 -4.37
CA SER A 117 0.11 11.44 -5.60
C SER A 117 0.15 10.10 -6.34
N SER A 118 0.42 10.13 -7.64
CA SER A 118 0.77 8.90 -8.37
C SER A 118 2.12 8.35 -7.89
N PHE A 119 2.17 7.08 -7.50
CA PHE A 119 3.42 6.40 -7.16
C PHE A 119 4.36 6.13 -8.34
N TYR A 120 3.97 6.48 -9.56
CA TYR A 120 4.87 6.50 -10.70
C TYR A 120 5.76 7.75 -10.75
N GLY A 121 5.53 8.72 -9.87
CA GLY A 121 6.37 9.90 -9.66
C GLY A 121 7.10 9.86 -8.31
N ARG A 122 7.73 10.99 -7.94
CA ARG A 122 8.28 11.18 -6.59
C ARG A 122 7.15 11.49 -5.61
N ILE A 123 7.14 10.80 -4.47
CA ILE A 123 6.12 10.97 -3.42
C ILE A 123 6.76 11.45 -2.11
N LEU A 124 7.92 10.88 -1.77
CA LEU A 124 8.59 11.06 -0.48
C LEU A 124 10.07 11.42 -0.72
N PRO A 125 10.72 12.16 0.19
CA PRO A 125 12.13 12.51 0.05
C PRO A 125 13.05 11.28 0.00
N ASP A 126 14.25 11.45 -0.56
CA ASP A 126 15.26 10.40 -0.58
C ASP A 126 15.63 9.95 0.83
N ALA A 127 15.89 8.64 0.98
CA ALA A 127 16.27 8.00 2.26
C ALA A 127 15.29 8.24 3.43
N SER A 128 14.02 8.56 3.15
CA SER A 128 13.02 8.84 4.20
C SER A 128 12.15 7.63 4.60
N ILE A 129 12.15 6.55 3.82
CA ILE A 129 11.27 5.39 4.04
C ILE A 129 12.09 4.13 4.23
N HIS A 130 11.74 3.37 5.27
CA HIS A 130 12.41 2.15 5.66
C HIS A 130 11.77 0.90 5.03
N LEU A 131 10.45 0.95 4.80
CA LEU A 131 9.71 -0.14 4.19
C LEU A 131 8.63 0.37 3.23
N PHE A 132 8.74 -0.01 1.95
CA PHE A 132 7.67 0.17 0.98
C PHE A 132 6.82 -1.08 0.89
N HIS A 133 5.52 -0.87 0.72
CA HIS A 133 4.56 -1.91 0.43
C HIS A 133 3.65 -1.48 -0.71
N SER A 134 3.26 -2.46 -1.53
CA SER A 134 2.25 -2.30 -2.55
C SER A 134 1.56 -3.65 -2.73
N SER A 135 0.24 -3.65 -2.73
CA SER A 135 -0.56 -4.85 -2.98
C SER A 135 -1.69 -4.51 -3.94
N PHE A 136 -1.81 -5.27 -5.02
CA PHE A 136 -2.81 -5.07 -6.07
C PHE A 136 -2.86 -3.64 -6.65
N SER A 137 -1.76 -2.89 -6.64
CA SER A 137 -1.71 -1.54 -7.23
C SER A 137 -0.72 -1.41 -8.41
N LEU A 138 0.38 -2.16 -8.44
CA LEU A 138 1.39 -2.08 -9.52
C LEU A 138 0.91 -2.52 -10.91
N HIS A 139 -0.19 -3.28 -11.00
CA HIS A 139 -0.72 -3.72 -12.29
C HIS A 139 -1.47 -2.59 -13.04
N TRP A 140 -1.78 -1.48 -12.37
CA TRP A 140 -2.45 -0.33 -12.99
C TRP A 140 -1.46 0.50 -13.79
N LEU A 141 -1.59 0.54 -15.10
CA LEU A 141 -0.72 1.35 -15.95
C LEU A 141 -0.90 2.85 -15.69
N SER A 142 0.19 3.61 -15.74
CA SER A 142 0.16 5.07 -15.63
C SER A 142 -0.63 5.74 -16.78
N ARG A 143 -0.62 5.10 -17.96
CA ARG A 143 -1.32 5.52 -19.17
C ARG A 143 -1.59 4.32 -20.07
N VAL A 144 -2.61 4.42 -20.92
CA VAL A 144 -2.85 3.40 -21.95
C VAL A 144 -1.69 3.43 -22.95
N PRO A 145 -1.14 2.28 -23.37
CA PRO A 145 -0.11 2.24 -24.39
C PRO A 145 -0.58 2.89 -25.70
N LYS A 146 0.20 3.82 -26.26
CA LYS A 146 -0.20 4.59 -27.47
C LYS A 146 -0.59 3.69 -28.65
N ASN A 147 0.13 2.58 -28.81
CA ASN A 147 -0.07 1.65 -29.93
C ASN A 147 -1.39 0.87 -29.85
N VAL A 148 -2.06 0.79 -28.69
CA VAL A 148 -3.39 0.16 -28.60
C VAL A 148 -4.52 1.14 -28.89
N THR A 149 -4.23 2.45 -28.85
CA THR A 149 -5.17 3.54 -29.17
C THR A 149 -5.04 4.05 -30.60
N ASP A 150 -3.90 3.82 -31.25
CA ASP A 150 -3.66 4.19 -32.64
C ASP A 150 -4.33 3.18 -33.59
N SER A 151 -5.29 3.65 -34.39
CA SER A 151 -6.02 2.81 -35.36
C SER A 151 -5.15 2.24 -36.48
N ASN A 152 -3.98 2.84 -36.73
CA ASN A 152 -3.04 2.38 -37.75
C ASN A 152 -2.04 1.34 -37.23
N SER A 153 -2.04 1.09 -35.92
CA SER A 153 -1.13 0.16 -35.28
C SER A 153 -1.64 -1.29 -35.39
N PRO A 154 -0.77 -2.29 -35.61
CA PRO A 154 -1.15 -3.70 -35.57
C PRO A 154 -1.59 -4.15 -34.15
N ALA A 155 -1.29 -3.37 -33.12
CA ALA A 155 -1.75 -3.60 -31.75
C ALA A 155 -3.09 -2.90 -31.43
N TRP A 156 -3.72 -2.24 -32.42
CA TRP A 156 -5.01 -1.58 -32.24
C TRP A 156 -6.07 -2.58 -31.80
N LYS A 157 -6.69 -2.33 -30.65
CA LYS A 157 -7.88 -3.07 -30.21
C LYS A 157 -9.10 -2.17 -30.39
N LYS A 158 -9.92 -2.48 -31.40
CA LYS A 158 -11.25 -1.87 -31.56
C LYS A 158 -12.05 -2.15 -30.28
N ARG A 159 -12.36 -1.10 -29.51
CA ARG A 159 -12.94 -1.13 -28.15
C ARG A 159 -13.77 -2.39 -27.87
N THR A 160 -13.14 -3.43 -27.33
CA THR A 160 -13.82 -4.42 -26.50
C THR A 160 -13.94 -3.83 -25.10
N ASN A 161 -15.04 -4.08 -24.40
CA ASN A 161 -15.31 -3.62 -23.03
C ASN A 161 -14.33 -4.20 -21.97
N THR A 162 -13.10 -4.50 -22.33
CA THR A 162 -12.01 -4.70 -21.38
C THR A 162 -11.64 -3.32 -20.87
N LEU A 163 -12.24 -2.91 -19.75
CA LEU A 163 -11.86 -1.72 -18.99
C LEU A 163 -10.35 -1.80 -18.71
N LEU A 164 -9.54 -1.21 -19.58
CA LEU A 164 -8.26 -0.61 -19.20
C LEU A 164 -8.65 0.55 -18.28
N ARG A 165 -9.00 0.23 -17.03
CA ARG A 165 -9.27 1.22 -16.00
C ARG A 165 -7.95 1.94 -15.79
N LEU A 166 -7.81 3.09 -16.44
CA LEU A 166 -6.77 4.03 -16.13
C LEU A 166 -7.26 4.82 -14.93
N HIS A 167 -6.55 4.63 -13.82
CA HIS A 167 -6.77 5.31 -12.54
C HIS A 167 -8.07 4.89 -11.84
N ARG A 168 -7.97 4.64 -10.53
CA ARG A 168 -9.12 4.55 -9.63
C ARG A 168 -9.52 5.94 -9.17
#